data_AF-A0A8T5LZ92-F1
#
_entry.id   AF-A0A8T5LZ92-F1
#
_cell.length_a   1.000
_cell.length_b   1.000
_cell.length_c   1.000
_cell.angle_alpha   90.00
_cell.angle_beta   90.00
_cell.angle_gamma   90.00
#
_symmetry.space_group_name_H-M   'P 1'
#
loop_
_entity.id
_entity.type
_entity.pdbx_description
1 polymer ?
#
loop_
_entity_poly.entity_id
_entity_poly.type
_entity_poly.pdbx_seq_one_letter_code
_entity_poly.pdbx_strand_id
1 'polypeptide(L)'
;MKPIEKSVWEIPVTGNMNVPVRVYANEKILPTIDSQTIQQAKNVASLPGIVGKMLLFSDAHVGYGMPIGGTAAFDAKEGIISPPAVGYDINCGMRMLTTNLTIGEVKPKIQELVEVLFKKVPVGTGRKGFVPLNQKNFEEVLEKGAKWCVQNGYGWKEDLDRIEEKGCLKEANPEKVSPKSISRGVSQLGTLGSGNHYLEVQVSHAQSVFDAKTARTFGIKTPEQIVVMIHCGSRGFGHQVCTDYSKKFIE
;
A
#
# COMPACT_ATOMS: atom_id res chain seq x y z
N MET A 1 0.88 3.28 -29.80
CA MET A 1 0.14 4.00 -28.75
C MET A 1 -0.46 5.24 -29.39
N LYS A 2 -1.70 5.61 -29.05
CA LYS A 2 -2.42 6.76 -29.63
C LYS A 2 -2.96 7.65 -28.50
N PRO A 3 -2.92 8.98 -28.63
CA PRO A 3 -3.59 9.86 -27.67
C PRO A 3 -5.11 9.70 -27.76
N ILE A 4 -5.81 9.75 -26.63
CA ILE A 4 -7.29 9.72 -26.54
C ILE A 4 -7.81 11.05 -26.01
N GLU A 5 -7.15 11.61 -25.00
CA GLU A 5 -7.41 12.93 -24.44
C GLU A 5 -6.12 13.47 -23.77
N LYS A 6 -6.17 14.67 -23.19
CA LYS A 6 -5.00 15.28 -22.55
C LYS A 6 -4.46 14.37 -21.43
N SER A 7 -3.19 13.98 -21.56
CA SER A 7 -2.49 13.07 -20.64
C SER A 7 -3.03 11.64 -20.60
N VAL A 8 -3.82 11.21 -21.59
CA VAL A 8 -4.37 9.86 -21.66
C VAL A 8 -4.11 9.24 -23.02
N TRP A 9 -3.53 8.06 -22.99
CA TRP A 9 -3.08 7.33 -24.16
C TRP A 9 -3.65 5.92 -24.16
N GLU A 10 -3.77 5.32 -25.34
CA GLU A 10 -4.23 3.96 -25.49
C GLU A 10 -3.29 3.15 -26.39
N ILE A 11 -3.01 1.93 -25.94
CA ILE A 11 -2.42 0.88 -26.75
C ILE A 11 -3.59 -0.01 -27.17
N PRO A 12 -3.96 -0.02 -28.46
CA PRO A 12 -5.06 -0.86 -28.92
C PRO A 12 -4.72 -2.34 -28.71
N VAL A 13 -5.75 -3.18 -28.71
CA VAL A 13 -5.60 -4.63 -28.68
C VAL A 13 -4.71 -5.08 -29.84
N THR A 14 -3.65 -5.82 -29.51
CA THR A 14 -2.71 -6.41 -30.49
C THR A 14 -2.27 -7.78 -30.02
N GLY A 15 -2.07 -8.72 -30.96
CA GLY A 15 -1.65 -10.08 -30.61
C GLY A 15 -2.69 -10.79 -29.74
N ASN A 16 -2.26 -11.34 -28.61
CA ASN A 16 -3.10 -12.15 -27.70
C ASN A 16 -3.79 -11.32 -26.60
N MET A 17 -3.75 -9.98 -26.68
CA MET A 17 -4.43 -9.12 -25.71
C MET A 17 -5.94 -9.34 -25.77
N ASN A 18 -6.59 -9.47 -24.62
CA ASN A 18 -8.05 -9.54 -24.49
C ASN A 18 -8.68 -8.14 -24.38
N VAL A 19 -7.93 -7.16 -23.82
CA VAL A 19 -8.37 -5.77 -23.62
C VAL A 19 -7.26 -4.79 -24.01
N PRO A 20 -7.57 -3.52 -24.33
CA PRO A 20 -6.54 -2.51 -24.57
C PRO A 20 -5.83 -2.08 -23.27
N VAL A 21 -4.67 -1.43 -23.41
CA VAL A 21 -3.97 -0.79 -22.28
C VAL A 21 -4.22 0.72 -22.32
N ARG A 22 -4.69 1.30 -21.21
CA ARG A 22 -4.83 2.75 -21.02
C ARG A 22 -3.71 3.28 -20.14
N VAL A 23 -3.07 4.36 -20.59
CA VAL A 23 -1.92 4.98 -19.91
C VAL A 23 -2.27 6.41 -19.53
N TYR A 24 -2.17 6.74 -18.24
CA TYR A 24 -2.35 8.08 -17.70
C TYR A 24 -0.97 8.73 -17.48
N ALA A 25 -0.53 9.54 -18.43
CA ALA A 25 0.77 10.20 -18.36
C ALA A 25 0.75 11.49 -19.20
N ASN A 26 1.22 12.60 -18.63
CA ASN A 26 1.47 13.80 -19.42
C ASN A 26 2.72 13.62 -20.32
N GLU A 27 2.99 14.59 -21.19
CA GLU A 27 4.10 14.52 -22.14
C GLU A 27 5.50 14.40 -21.49
N LYS A 28 5.64 14.82 -20.22
CA LYS A 28 6.90 14.70 -19.48
C LYS A 28 7.09 13.32 -18.86
N ILE A 29 5.98 12.68 -18.47
CA ILE A 29 5.96 11.38 -17.79
C ILE A 29 5.93 10.24 -18.81
N LEU A 30 5.24 10.41 -19.93
CA LEU A 30 5.11 9.34 -20.93
C LEU A 30 6.46 8.73 -21.35
N PRO A 31 7.55 9.50 -21.57
CA PRO A 31 8.85 8.94 -21.92
C PRO A 31 9.52 8.14 -20.80
N THR A 32 9.10 8.26 -19.55
CA THR A 32 9.65 7.51 -18.41
C THR A 32 9.04 6.11 -18.28
N ILE A 33 7.91 5.85 -18.95
CA ILE A 33 7.27 4.53 -18.97
C ILE A 33 7.99 3.69 -20.02
N ASP A 34 8.93 2.85 -19.56
CA ASP A 34 9.80 2.07 -20.43
C ASP A 34 9.07 0.94 -21.19
N SER A 35 9.76 0.37 -22.17
CA SER A 35 9.23 -0.70 -23.01
C SER A 35 8.93 -1.98 -22.22
N GLN A 36 9.65 -2.25 -21.13
CA GLN A 36 9.45 -3.43 -20.29
C GLN A 36 8.14 -3.30 -19.48
N THR A 37 7.86 -2.11 -18.96
CA THR A 37 6.61 -1.73 -18.28
C THR A 37 5.43 -1.89 -19.23
N ILE A 38 5.56 -1.38 -20.46
CA ILE A 38 4.55 -1.57 -21.50
C ILE A 38 4.36 -3.05 -21.83
N GLN A 39 5.43 -3.83 -21.92
CA GLN A 39 5.34 -5.25 -22.22
C GLN A 39 4.65 -6.02 -21.10
N GLN A 40 4.97 -5.74 -19.84
CA GLN A 40 4.27 -6.32 -18.69
C GLN A 40 2.77 -5.98 -18.71
N ALA A 41 2.40 -4.73 -19.04
CA ALA A 41 0.99 -4.35 -19.17
C ALA A 41 0.28 -5.12 -20.29
N LYS A 42 0.92 -5.33 -21.45
CA LYS A 42 0.38 -6.15 -22.54
C LYS A 42 0.21 -7.62 -22.13
N ASN A 43 1.15 -8.16 -21.37
CA ASN A 43 1.06 -9.52 -20.84
C ASN A 43 -0.16 -9.66 -19.91
N VAL A 44 -0.35 -8.71 -18.98
CA VAL A 44 -1.53 -8.68 -18.10
C VAL A 44 -2.82 -8.52 -18.89
N ALA A 45 -2.82 -7.65 -19.90
CA ALA A 45 -3.96 -7.45 -20.80
C ALA A 45 -4.34 -8.70 -21.62
N SER A 46 -3.48 -9.72 -21.65
CA SER A 46 -3.71 -11.01 -22.32
C SER A 46 -4.23 -12.10 -21.37
N LEU A 47 -4.39 -11.81 -20.07
CA LEU A 47 -4.83 -12.79 -19.08
C LEU A 47 -6.34 -13.06 -19.18
N PRO A 48 -6.78 -14.31 -18.93
CA PRO A 48 -8.18 -14.70 -19.08
C PRO A 48 -9.09 -13.98 -18.07
N GLY A 49 -10.29 -13.63 -18.53
CA GLY A 49 -11.32 -12.97 -17.73
C GLY A 49 -10.98 -11.52 -17.32
N ILE A 50 -9.93 -10.90 -17.85
CA ILE A 50 -9.69 -9.46 -17.65
C ILE A 50 -10.85 -8.64 -18.24
N VAL A 51 -11.34 -7.66 -17.48
CA VAL A 51 -12.49 -6.84 -17.88
C VAL A 51 -12.09 -5.39 -18.13
N GLY A 52 -12.73 -4.77 -19.13
CA GLY A 52 -12.54 -3.36 -19.43
C GLY A 52 -11.19 -3.07 -20.09
N LYS A 53 -10.19 -2.64 -19.30
CA LYS A 53 -8.86 -2.21 -19.76
C LYS A 53 -7.80 -2.51 -18.70
N MET A 54 -6.59 -2.82 -19.14
CA MET A 54 -5.41 -2.72 -18.28
C MET A 54 -5.04 -1.24 -18.12
N LEU A 55 -4.90 -0.75 -16.90
CA LEU A 55 -4.58 0.65 -16.62
C LEU A 55 -3.11 0.78 -16.17
N LEU A 56 -2.40 1.78 -16.67
CA LEU A 56 -1.11 2.24 -16.18
C LEU A 56 -1.24 3.70 -15.71
N PHE A 57 -0.86 3.95 -14.47
CA PHE A 57 -0.82 5.29 -13.89
C PHE A 57 0.53 5.98 -14.13
N SER A 58 0.61 7.25 -13.74
CA SER A 58 1.73 8.13 -14.04
C SER A 58 3.05 7.74 -13.37
N ASP A 59 3.00 6.88 -12.37
CA ASP A 59 4.14 6.32 -11.66
C ASP A 59 4.47 4.89 -12.10
N ALA A 60 3.88 4.42 -13.21
CA ALA A 60 4.04 3.05 -13.66
C ALA A 60 5.49 2.73 -14.05
N HIS A 61 5.99 1.61 -13.54
CA HIS A 61 7.33 1.10 -13.82
C HIS A 61 7.39 -0.42 -13.65
N VAL A 62 8.52 -1.01 -14.03
CA VAL A 62 8.74 -2.46 -14.01
C VAL A 62 8.46 -3.03 -12.62
N GLY A 63 7.57 -4.03 -12.58
CA GLY A 63 7.25 -4.81 -11.39
C GLY A 63 7.54 -6.30 -11.58
N TYR A 64 6.87 -7.15 -10.79
CA TYR A 64 6.97 -8.60 -10.90
C TYR A 64 5.77 -9.15 -11.68
N GLY A 65 5.95 -9.39 -12.98
CA GLY A 65 4.89 -9.87 -13.87
C GLY A 65 3.89 -8.78 -14.28
N MET A 66 3.34 -8.05 -13.30
CA MET A 66 2.53 -6.84 -13.50
C MET A 66 3.36 -5.58 -13.17
N PRO A 67 3.18 -4.47 -13.91
CA PRO A 67 3.80 -3.19 -13.57
C PRO A 67 3.35 -2.70 -12.19
N ILE A 68 4.27 -2.09 -11.44
CA ILE A 68 3.89 -1.20 -10.34
C ILE A 68 3.16 0.00 -10.96
N GLY A 69 2.18 0.58 -10.26
CA GLY A 69 1.31 1.63 -10.81
C GLY A 69 0.33 1.11 -11.87
N GLY A 70 0.13 -0.21 -11.94
CA GLY A 70 -0.86 -0.85 -12.81
C GLY A 70 -2.17 -1.16 -12.08
N THR A 71 -3.28 -1.25 -12.81
CA THR A 71 -4.54 -1.82 -12.30
C THR A 71 -5.21 -2.66 -13.36
N ALA A 72 -5.61 -3.87 -12.97
CA ALA A 72 -6.37 -4.81 -13.78
C ALA A 72 -7.53 -5.36 -12.95
N ALA A 73 -8.71 -5.41 -13.54
CA ALA A 73 -9.88 -6.05 -12.95
C ALA A 73 -10.16 -7.35 -13.71
N PHE A 74 -10.52 -8.39 -12.97
CA PHE A 74 -10.84 -9.71 -13.51
C PHE A 74 -12.25 -10.11 -13.09
N ASP A 75 -12.96 -10.81 -13.96
CA ASP A 75 -14.24 -11.42 -13.61
C ASP A 75 -14.06 -12.41 -12.45
N ALA A 76 -14.95 -12.36 -11.46
CA ALA A 76 -14.81 -13.18 -10.25
C ALA A 76 -15.05 -14.68 -10.47
N LYS A 77 -15.70 -15.07 -11.58
CA LYS A 77 -16.01 -16.47 -11.91
C LYS A 77 -15.07 -17.01 -12.97
N GLU A 78 -14.84 -16.24 -14.03
CA GLU A 78 -14.09 -16.66 -15.22
C GLU A 78 -12.65 -16.11 -15.27
N GLY A 79 -12.31 -15.23 -14.33
CA GLY A 79 -11.01 -14.61 -14.25
C GLY A 79 -10.00 -15.37 -13.39
N ILE A 80 -8.91 -14.67 -13.07
CA ILE A 80 -7.79 -15.22 -12.32
C ILE A 80 -7.45 -14.34 -11.12
N ILE A 81 -6.66 -14.91 -10.21
CA ILE A 81 -5.89 -14.17 -9.22
C ILE A 81 -4.41 -14.43 -9.46
N SER A 82 -3.59 -13.39 -9.37
CA SER A 82 -2.14 -13.48 -9.52
C SER A 82 -1.47 -12.86 -8.29
N PRO A 83 -0.82 -13.64 -7.41
CA PRO A 83 -0.16 -13.11 -6.22
C PRO A 83 0.85 -11.98 -6.51
N PRO A 84 1.75 -12.08 -7.51
CA PRO A 84 2.71 -11.00 -7.77
C PRO A 84 2.06 -9.75 -8.38
N ALA A 85 0.84 -9.86 -8.93
CA ALA A 85 0.06 -8.72 -9.39
C ALA A 85 -0.53 -7.88 -8.24
N VAL A 86 -0.79 -8.50 -7.08
CA VAL A 86 -1.10 -7.78 -5.84
C VAL A 86 0.18 -7.19 -5.23
N GLY A 87 1.30 -7.92 -5.33
CA GLY A 87 2.61 -7.51 -4.86
C GLY A 87 3.11 -8.34 -3.67
N TYR A 88 4.42 -8.28 -3.43
CA TYR A 88 5.04 -9.05 -2.35
C TYR A 88 4.71 -8.48 -0.97
N ASP A 89 4.78 -7.16 -0.80
CA ASP A 89 4.36 -6.53 0.45
C ASP A 89 2.85 -6.25 0.42
N ILE A 90 2.08 -7.32 0.66
CA ILE A 90 0.62 -7.29 0.66
C ILE A 90 0.14 -6.20 1.63
N ASN A 91 -0.76 -5.33 1.17
CA ASN A 91 -1.27 -4.20 1.95
C ASN A 91 -0.17 -3.25 2.45
N CYS A 92 0.93 -3.08 1.70
CA CYS A 92 1.77 -1.91 1.86
C CYS A 92 0.94 -0.66 1.55
N GLY A 93 0.91 0.26 2.50
CA GLY A 93 -0.04 1.35 2.47
C GLY A 93 0.30 2.48 3.42
N MET A 94 -0.57 3.48 3.40
CA MET A 94 -0.36 4.76 4.06
C MET A 94 -1.38 4.99 5.16
N ARG A 95 -0.93 5.55 6.29
CA ARG A 95 -1.79 6.17 7.28
C ARG A 95 -1.33 7.59 7.53
N MET A 96 -2.27 8.52 7.52
CA MET A 96 -2.03 9.91 7.93
C MET A 96 -2.72 10.17 9.27
N LEU A 97 -1.97 10.72 10.23
CA LEU A 97 -2.48 11.22 11.50
C LEU A 97 -2.45 12.74 11.47
N THR A 98 -3.58 13.38 11.75
CA THR A 98 -3.65 14.84 11.90
C THR A 98 -3.41 15.23 13.35
N THR A 99 -2.69 16.32 13.59
CA THR A 99 -2.54 16.92 14.92
C THR A 99 -3.18 18.31 14.96
N ASN A 100 -3.36 18.87 16.16
CA ASN A 100 -3.74 20.28 16.31
C ASN A 100 -2.51 21.21 16.41
N LEU A 101 -1.30 20.68 16.19
CA LEU A 101 -0.05 21.43 16.31
C LEU A 101 0.29 22.12 15.00
N THR A 102 1.04 23.21 15.12
CA THR A 102 1.61 23.97 13.99
C THR A 102 3.12 23.81 13.92
N ILE A 103 3.70 24.16 12.76
CA ILE A 103 5.16 24.18 12.59
C ILE A 103 5.87 25.04 13.65
N GLY A 104 5.28 26.15 14.09
CA GLY A 104 5.86 27.02 15.10
C GLY A 104 6.06 26.33 16.45
N GLU A 105 5.17 25.39 16.80
CA GLU A 105 5.22 24.63 18.04
C GLU A 105 6.17 23.43 17.96
N VAL A 106 6.21 22.76 16.80
CA VAL A 106 6.99 21.53 16.63
C VAL A 106 8.44 21.79 16.21
N LYS A 107 8.70 22.79 15.36
CA LYS A 107 10.04 23.07 14.82
C LYS A 107 11.12 23.25 15.89
N PRO A 108 10.87 23.94 17.03
CA PRO A 108 11.86 24.06 18.11
C PRO A 108 12.26 22.73 18.76
N LYS A 109 11.40 21.71 18.68
CA LYS A 109 11.59 20.39 19.30
C LYS A 109 11.69 19.24 18.29
N ILE A 110 11.87 19.54 17.01
CA ILE A 110 11.78 18.53 15.95
C ILE A 110 12.83 17.43 16.12
N GLN A 111 14.04 17.78 16.56
CA GLN A 111 15.10 16.80 16.79
C GLN A 111 14.73 15.83 17.92
N GLU A 112 14.30 16.36 19.07
CA GLU A 112 13.85 15.55 20.21
C GLU A 112 12.66 14.64 19.81
N LEU A 113 11.70 15.18 19.07
CA LEU A 113 10.55 14.43 18.59
C LEU A 113 10.98 13.26 17.68
N VAL A 114 11.85 13.52 16.70
CA VAL A 114 12.35 12.49 15.77
C VAL A 114 13.15 11.43 16.51
N GLU A 115 13.99 11.82 17.48
CA GLU A 115 14.74 10.87 18.31
C GLU A 115 13.81 9.96 19.14
N VAL A 116 12.77 10.53 19.74
CA VAL A 116 11.76 9.75 20.47
C VAL A 116 11.00 8.81 19.54
N LEU A 117 10.58 9.28 18.36
CA LEU A 117 9.89 8.46 17.37
C LEU A 117 10.77 7.29 16.90
N PHE A 118 12.03 7.56 16.57
CA PHE A 118 12.98 6.53 16.15
C PHE A 118 13.23 5.48 17.25
N LYS A 119 13.28 5.89 18.52
CA LYS A 119 13.41 4.98 19.66
C LYS A 119 12.14 4.15 19.89
N LYS A 120 10.96 4.72 19.65
CA LYS A 120 9.66 4.09 19.92
C LYS A 120 9.16 3.21 18.78
N VAL A 121 9.56 3.49 17.54
CA VAL A 121 9.11 2.78 16.35
C VAL A 121 10.31 2.10 15.70
N PRO A 122 10.51 0.78 15.91
CA PRO A 122 11.66 0.07 15.37
C PRO A 122 11.71 0.12 13.83
N VAL A 123 12.89 0.46 13.30
CA VAL A 123 13.16 0.57 11.85
C VAL A 123 14.34 -0.32 11.47
N GLY A 124 14.28 -0.90 10.28
CA GLY A 124 15.33 -1.71 9.68
C GLY A 124 14.97 -3.19 9.53
N THR A 125 15.73 -3.86 8.67
CA THR A 125 15.59 -5.28 8.37
C THR A 125 15.90 -6.14 9.60
N GLY A 126 15.05 -7.12 9.90
CA GLY A 126 15.27 -8.06 11.01
C GLY A 126 15.05 -7.50 12.41
N ARG A 127 14.56 -6.26 12.55
CA ARG A 127 14.15 -5.73 13.85
C ARG A 127 12.91 -6.47 14.37
N LYS A 128 12.88 -6.66 15.69
CA LYS A 128 11.71 -7.20 16.37
C LYS A 128 10.72 -6.09 16.71
N GLY A 129 9.44 -6.43 16.58
CA GLY A 129 8.32 -5.59 16.99
C GLY A 129 8.28 -5.32 18.49
N PHE A 130 7.62 -4.24 18.89
CA PHE A 130 7.33 -3.95 20.30
C PHE A 130 6.04 -4.61 20.79
N VAL A 131 5.24 -5.21 19.90
CA VAL A 131 4.01 -5.92 20.27
C VAL A 131 4.36 -7.35 20.70
N PRO A 132 4.12 -7.74 21.96
CA PRO A 132 4.44 -9.08 22.43
C PRO A 132 3.42 -10.09 21.88
N LEU A 133 3.86 -10.94 20.96
CA LEU A 133 3.02 -11.94 20.32
C LEU A 133 3.61 -13.35 20.42
N ASN A 134 2.70 -14.32 20.45
CA ASN A 134 2.96 -15.70 20.09
C ASN A 134 2.15 -16.04 18.83
N GLN A 135 2.29 -17.28 18.33
CA GLN A 135 1.56 -17.73 17.15
C GLN A 135 0.04 -17.56 17.29
N LYS A 136 -0.56 -18.05 18.38
CA LYS A 136 -2.01 -17.98 18.59
C LYS A 136 -2.55 -16.54 18.54
N ASN A 137 -1.91 -15.62 19.25
CA ASN A 137 -2.33 -14.23 19.28
C ASN A 137 -2.15 -13.55 17.92
N PHE A 138 -1.14 -13.96 17.13
CA PHE A 138 -0.96 -13.44 15.78
C PHE A 138 -2.00 -13.99 14.80
N GLU A 139 -2.45 -15.24 14.95
CA GLU A 139 -3.58 -15.77 14.17
C GLU A 139 -4.85 -14.94 14.43
N GLU A 140 -5.10 -14.54 15.68
CA GLU A 140 -6.19 -13.59 15.99
C GLU A 140 -5.98 -12.21 15.36
N VAL A 141 -4.74 -11.72 15.23
CA VAL A 141 -4.43 -10.49 14.49
C VAL A 141 -4.81 -10.63 13.02
N LEU A 142 -4.58 -11.78 12.40
CA LEU A 142 -4.95 -12.00 11.00
C LEU A 142 -6.47 -11.96 10.79
N GLU A 143 -7.24 -12.52 11.73
CA GLU A 143 -8.70 -12.57 11.64
C GLU A 143 -9.40 -11.26 11.99
N LYS A 144 -8.83 -10.47 12.91
CA LYS A 144 -9.47 -9.26 13.44
C LYS A 144 -8.82 -7.97 12.93
N GLY A 145 -7.63 -8.04 12.36
CA GLY A 145 -6.87 -6.89 11.87
C GLY A 145 -6.72 -5.78 12.91
N ALA A 146 -6.99 -4.54 12.51
CA ALA A 146 -6.89 -3.36 13.39
C ALA A 146 -7.82 -3.43 14.62
N LYS A 147 -8.92 -4.20 14.56
CA LYS A 147 -9.80 -4.40 15.71
C LYS A 147 -9.07 -5.10 16.86
N TRP A 148 -8.18 -6.06 16.56
CA TRP A 148 -7.34 -6.68 17.58
C TRP A 148 -6.43 -5.64 18.26
N CYS A 149 -5.82 -4.74 17.47
CA CYS A 149 -4.96 -3.68 17.99
C CYS A 149 -5.72 -2.81 19.02
N VAL A 150 -6.91 -2.32 18.65
CA VAL A 150 -7.73 -1.49 19.55
C VAL A 150 -8.14 -2.27 20.81
N GLN A 151 -8.54 -3.53 20.67
CA GLN A 151 -8.91 -4.40 21.82
C GLN A 151 -7.74 -4.65 22.78
N ASN A 152 -6.50 -4.55 22.30
CA ASN A 152 -5.28 -4.75 23.08
C ASN A 152 -4.58 -3.43 23.45
N GLY A 153 -5.29 -2.29 23.37
CA GLY A 153 -4.80 -1.00 23.84
C GLY A 153 -3.95 -0.21 22.84
N TYR A 154 -3.95 -0.60 21.57
CA TYR A 154 -3.26 0.10 20.49
C TYR A 154 -4.25 0.92 19.65
N GLY A 155 -4.42 2.19 20.02
CA GLY A 155 -5.31 3.13 19.33
C GLY A 155 -6.67 3.28 20.00
N TRP A 156 -7.60 3.91 19.28
CA TRP A 156 -8.95 4.19 19.76
C TRP A 156 -10.02 3.50 18.91
N LYS A 157 -11.24 3.38 19.46
CA LYS A 157 -12.35 2.72 18.76
C LYS A 157 -12.67 3.43 17.44
N GLU A 158 -12.59 4.76 17.44
CA GLU A 158 -12.89 5.64 16.31
C GLU A 158 -11.82 5.57 15.22
N ASP A 159 -10.65 4.97 15.48
CA ASP A 159 -9.65 4.73 14.45
C ASP A 159 -10.19 3.76 13.40
N LEU A 160 -11.00 2.78 13.80
CA LEU A 160 -11.56 1.77 12.89
C LEU A 160 -12.46 2.38 11.82
N ASP A 161 -13.13 3.50 12.10
CA ASP A 161 -13.99 4.17 11.11
C ASP A 161 -13.18 5.06 10.13
N ARG A 162 -11.86 5.13 10.30
CA ARG A 162 -10.92 5.93 9.47
C ARG A 162 -9.88 5.07 8.77
N ILE A 163 -10.15 3.77 8.64
CA ILE A 163 -9.30 2.80 7.95
C ILE A 163 -10.14 2.13 6.88
N GLU A 164 -9.59 1.96 5.69
CA GLU A 164 -10.18 1.14 4.64
C GLU A 164 -10.55 -0.26 5.17
N GLU A 165 -11.73 -0.76 4.80
CA GLU A 165 -12.29 -2.03 5.31
C GLU A 165 -12.36 -2.11 6.85
N LYS A 166 -12.39 -0.96 7.54
CA LYS A 166 -12.27 -0.86 8.99
C LYS A 166 -11.04 -1.58 9.55
N GLY A 167 -10.01 -1.72 8.72
CA GLY A 167 -8.76 -2.43 9.00
C GLY A 167 -8.90 -3.94 9.13
N CYS A 168 -9.92 -4.56 8.52
CA CYS A 168 -10.14 -6.01 8.60
C CYS A 168 -10.90 -6.56 7.37
N LEU A 169 -10.23 -7.39 6.57
CA LEU A 169 -10.88 -8.19 5.53
C LEU A 169 -11.51 -9.43 6.15
N LYS A 170 -12.77 -9.74 5.82
CA LYS A 170 -13.57 -10.78 6.50
C LYS A 170 -13.16 -12.20 6.12
N GLU A 171 -12.53 -12.36 4.96
CA GLU A 171 -12.17 -13.63 4.35
C GLU A 171 -10.81 -14.15 4.83
N ALA A 172 -10.15 -13.43 5.74
CA ALA A 172 -8.86 -13.83 6.30
C ALA A 172 -8.97 -15.18 7.02
N ASN A 173 -8.12 -16.13 6.64
CA ASN A 173 -8.06 -17.46 7.24
C ASN A 173 -6.60 -17.83 7.56
N PRO A 174 -6.21 -17.90 8.85
CA PRO A 174 -4.86 -18.27 9.26
C PRO A 174 -4.39 -19.65 8.76
N GLU A 175 -5.30 -20.61 8.57
CA GLU A 175 -4.96 -21.96 8.07
C GLU A 175 -4.46 -21.95 6.62
N LYS A 176 -4.72 -20.86 5.88
CA LYS A 176 -4.26 -20.68 4.49
C LYS A 176 -2.87 -20.08 4.41
N VAL A 177 -2.20 -19.88 5.54
CA VAL A 177 -0.89 -19.23 5.64
C VAL A 177 0.15 -20.22 6.18
N SER A 178 1.37 -20.20 5.61
CA SER A 178 2.41 -21.12 6.03
C SER A 178 2.96 -20.81 7.42
N PRO A 179 3.44 -21.82 8.18
CA PRO A 179 4.11 -21.59 9.47
C PRO A 179 5.29 -20.62 9.36
N LYS A 180 5.98 -20.61 8.21
CA LYS A 180 7.09 -19.68 7.94
C LYS A 180 6.61 -18.24 7.87
N SER A 181 5.48 -17.98 7.22
CA SER A 181 4.90 -16.64 7.14
C SER A 181 4.45 -16.16 8.53
N ILE A 182 3.75 -17.01 9.28
CA ILE A 182 3.34 -16.74 10.67
C ILE A 182 4.53 -16.38 11.55
N SER A 183 5.58 -17.19 11.54
CA SER A 183 6.81 -16.95 12.32
C SER A 183 7.45 -15.58 12.02
N ARG A 184 7.50 -15.20 10.73
CA ARG A 184 7.99 -13.87 10.33
C ARG A 184 7.09 -12.75 10.85
N GLY A 185 5.78 -12.90 10.73
CA GLY A 185 4.79 -11.93 11.20
C GLY A 185 4.84 -11.68 12.71
N VAL A 186 4.85 -12.76 13.50
CA VAL A 186 4.98 -12.72 14.98
C VAL A 186 6.18 -11.89 15.40
N SER A 187 7.32 -12.06 14.71
CA SER A 187 8.55 -11.34 15.07
C SER A 187 8.56 -9.86 14.68
N GLN A 188 7.72 -9.42 13.74
CA GLN A 188 7.85 -8.12 13.06
C GLN A 188 6.69 -7.14 13.28
N LEU A 189 5.58 -7.56 13.90
CA LEU A 189 4.44 -6.67 14.11
C LEU A 189 4.81 -5.47 15.00
N GLY A 190 4.52 -4.26 14.55
CA GLY A 190 4.94 -3.02 15.24
C GLY A 190 6.35 -2.58 14.86
N THR A 191 6.78 -2.82 13.61
CA THR A 191 7.99 -2.26 13.02
C THR A 191 7.66 -1.56 11.71
N LEU A 192 8.44 -0.54 11.31
CA LEU A 192 8.30 0.08 9.97
C LEU A 192 8.87 -0.83 8.88
N GLY A 193 10.10 -1.28 9.10
CA GLY A 193 10.85 -2.01 8.09
C GLY A 193 11.94 -1.25 7.38
N SER A 194 12.09 -1.53 6.10
CA SER A 194 13.13 -1.05 5.20
C SER A 194 12.52 -0.74 3.83
N GLY A 195 13.33 -0.30 2.87
CA GLY A 195 12.84 0.09 1.54
C GLY A 195 12.24 1.48 1.57
N ASN A 196 11.08 1.67 0.93
CA ASN A 196 10.37 2.95 0.89
C ASN A 196 9.50 3.21 2.14
N HIS A 197 9.61 2.40 3.19
CA HIS A 197 8.83 2.55 4.43
C HIS A 197 9.41 3.62 5.34
N TYR A 198 8.54 4.46 5.90
CA TYR A 198 8.93 5.61 6.72
C TYR A 198 7.84 6.01 7.72
N LEU A 199 8.24 6.82 8.69
CA LEU A 199 7.36 7.65 9.50
C LEU A 199 7.88 9.08 9.39
N GLU A 200 7.07 9.96 8.83
CA GLU A 200 7.45 11.35 8.56
C GLU A 200 6.54 12.32 9.32
N VAL A 201 7.16 13.34 9.93
CA VAL A 201 6.46 14.50 10.46
C VAL A 201 6.45 15.56 9.37
N GLN A 202 5.28 15.89 8.85
CA GLN A 202 5.09 16.75 7.69
C GLN A 202 4.30 18.01 8.06
N VAL A 203 4.45 19.05 7.24
CA VAL A 203 3.72 20.31 7.38
C VAL A 203 2.72 20.44 6.25
N SER A 204 1.45 20.59 6.60
CA SER A 204 0.39 20.96 5.66
C SER A 204 0.40 22.47 5.48
N HIS A 205 1.14 22.92 4.47
CA HIS A 205 1.27 24.34 4.16
C HIS A 205 -0.03 24.94 3.63
N ALA A 206 -0.36 26.16 4.03
CA ALA A 206 -1.61 26.81 3.62
C ALA A 206 -1.72 26.98 2.10
N GLN A 207 -0.61 27.34 1.44
CA GLN A 207 -0.54 27.50 -0.02
C GLN A 207 -0.71 26.17 -0.79
N SER A 208 -0.57 25.03 -0.11
CA SER A 208 -0.72 23.70 -0.70
C SER A 208 -2.13 23.12 -0.51
N VAL A 209 -3.05 23.88 0.10
CA VAL A 209 -4.45 23.47 0.25
C VAL A 209 -5.25 23.89 -0.99
N PHE A 210 -5.47 22.93 -1.88
CA PHE A 210 -6.20 23.16 -3.14
C PHE A 210 -7.74 23.21 -2.96
N ASP A 211 -8.28 22.43 -2.01
CA ASP A 211 -9.70 22.44 -1.63
C ASP A 211 -9.83 22.56 -0.11
N ALA A 212 -10.14 23.77 0.35
CA ALA A 212 -10.25 24.08 1.76
C ALA A 212 -11.44 23.37 2.46
N LYS A 213 -12.53 23.07 1.74
CA LYS A 213 -13.70 22.39 2.32
C LYS A 213 -13.37 20.92 2.58
N THR A 214 -12.75 20.26 1.60
CA THR A 214 -12.32 18.85 1.72
C THR A 214 -11.21 18.72 2.76
N ALA A 215 -10.21 19.60 2.76
CA ALA A 215 -9.13 19.61 3.75
C ALA A 215 -9.66 19.70 5.19
N ARG A 216 -10.61 20.61 5.47
CA ARG A 216 -11.25 20.71 6.79
C ARG A 216 -11.98 19.45 7.20
N THR A 217 -12.66 18.80 6.25
CA THR A 217 -13.36 17.52 6.48
C THR A 217 -12.37 16.41 6.83
N PHE A 218 -11.19 16.41 6.23
CA PHE A 218 -10.10 15.46 6.50
C PHE A 218 -9.26 15.82 7.74
N GLY A 219 -9.62 16.86 8.47
CA GLY A 219 -8.95 17.25 9.72
C GLY A 219 -7.78 18.21 9.56
N ILE A 220 -7.53 18.73 8.36
CA ILE A 220 -6.58 19.83 8.10
C ILE A 220 -7.35 21.15 8.24
N LYS A 221 -7.28 21.74 9.44
CA LYS A 221 -8.13 22.85 9.89
C LYS A 221 -7.39 24.17 10.02
N THR A 222 -6.07 24.14 10.18
CA THR A 222 -5.25 25.34 10.38
C THR A 222 -4.13 25.42 9.34
N PRO A 223 -3.69 26.64 8.97
CA PRO A 223 -2.43 26.85 8.25
C PRO A 223 -1.26 26.17 8.94
N GLU A 224 -0.31 25.65 8.17
CA GLU A 224 0.95 25.10 8.67
C GLU A 224 0.79 23.99 9.72
N GLN A 225 -0.30 23.21 9.61
CA GLN A 225 -0.64 22.15 10.54
C GLN A 225 0.31 20.96 10.40
N ILE A 226 0.70 20.37 11.52
CA ILE A 226 1.52 19.18 11.58
C ILE A 226 0.67 17.94 11.37
N VAL A 227 1.12 17.09 10.45
CA VAL A 227 0.58 15.75 10.22
C VAL A 227 1.71 14.74 10.31
N VAL A 228 1.37 13.50 10.64
CA VAL A 228 2.32 12.38 10.67
C VAL A 228 1.88 11.35 9.64
N MET A 229 2.78 11.01 8.72
CA MET A 229 2.53 10.05 7.67
C MET A 229 3.32 8.77 7.96
N ILE A 230 2.63 7.63 7.95
CA ILE A 230 3.20 6.31 8.19
C ILE A 230 3.05 5.51 6.92
N HIS A 231 4.17 5.03 6.38
CA HIS A 231 4.22 4.12 5.24
C HIS A 231 4.85 2.80 5.67
N CYS A 232 4.05 1.74 5.68
CA CYS A 232 4.52 0.39 5.88
C CYS A 232 3.50 -0.63 5.38
N GLY A 233 3.82 -1.92 5.48
CA GLY A 233 2.96 -3.00 5.03
C GLY A 233 3.00 -4.21 5.93
N SER A 234 2.62 -5.35 5.36
CA SER A 234 2.60 -6.67 6.00
C SER A 234 3.98 -7.20 6.44
N ARG A 235 5.07 -6.50 6.14
CA ARG A 235 6.44 -6.90 6.50
C ARG A 235 6.79 -8.24 5.82
N GLY A 236 7.60 -9.06 6.49
CA GLY A 236 7.99 -10.37 5.99
C GLY A 236 6.85 -11.39 5.92
N PHE A 237 5.72 -11.12 6.59
CA PHE A 237 4.55 -12.00 6.56
C PHE A 237 3.97 -12.07 5.14
N GLY A 238 3.53 -10.94 4.57
CA GLY A 238 2.89 -10.93 3.24
C GLY A 238 3.87 -11.29 2.14
N HIS A 239 5.14 -10.89 2.26
CA HIS A 239 6.18 -11.34 1.31
C HIS A 239 6.28 -12.85 1.26
N GLN A 240 6.21 -13.53 2.41
CA GLN A 240 6.24 -14.99 2.44
C GLN A 240 4.95 -15.59 1.87
N VAL A 241 3.77 -15.02 2.17
CA VAL A 241 2.50 -15.45 1.56
C VAL A 241 2.57 -15.37 0.04
N CYS A 242 2.97 -14.23 -0.51
CA CYS A 242 3.10 -14.05 -1.95
C CYS A 242 4.10 -15.04 -2.56
N THR A 243 5.23 -15.29 -1.89
CA THR A 243 6.21 -16.31 -2.32
C THR A 243 5.61 -17.71 -2.36
N ASP A 244 4.88 -18.10 -1.32
CA ASP A 244 4.31 -19.43 -1.17
C ASP A 244 3.24 -19.70 -2.22
N TYR A 245 2.32 -18.75 -2.43
CA TYR A 245 1.28 -18.88 -3.46
C TYR A 245 1.82 -18.74 -4.88
N SER A 246 2.84 -17.92 -5.11
CA SER A 246 3.50 -17.83 -6.43
C SER A 246 4.11 -19.17 -6.82
N LYS A 247 4.78 -19.87 -5.88
CA LYS A 247 5.30 -21.23 -6.15
C LYS A 247 4.17 -22.22 -6.42
N LYS A 248 3.14 -22.21 -5.56
CA LYS A 248 1.98 -23.09 -5.68
C LYS A 248 1.22 -22.95 -7.01
N PHE A 249 1.22 -21.76 -7.63
CA PHE A 249 0.52 -21.52 -8.89
C PHE A 249 1.37 -21.86 -10.13
N ILE A 250 2.68 -22.08 -9.95
CA ILE A 250 3.60 -22.50 -11.01
C ILE A 250 3.71 -24.03 -11.06
N GLU A 251 3.57 -24.69 -9.90
CA GLU A 251 3.51 -26.15 -9.74
C GLU A 251 2.16 -26.74 -10.15
#